data_AF-A0A530Y846-F1
#
_entry.id   AF-A0A530Y846-F1
#
_cell.length_a   1.000
_cell.length_b   1.000
_cell.length_c   1.000
_cell.angle_alpha   90.00
_cell.angle_beta   90.00
_cell.angle_gamma   90.00
#
_symmetry.space_group_name_H-M   'P 1'
#
loop_
_entity.id
_entity.type
_entity.pdbx_description
1 polymer ?
#
loop_
_entity_poly.entity_id
_entity_poly.type
_entity_poly.pdbx_seq_one_letter_code
_entity_poly.pdbx_strand_id
1 'polypeptide(L)'
;RLVRHYWVLEGKPEKNRIISRKSAYHGSTIAGTSLGGMEPMHKQLNGAVPNIVHVMMPYAYELALPGESDHDFGLRAAKAVEDAILEAGADKVAAFIGEPVMGAGGVKIPPMSYWPEVQRICRKYDILLMLDEVITGYGRTGEWFAAQTFDIEPDTITTAKALTSGYQPLSALLVGDRIAATLVEKGGEFNHGYTYAGHPVACAVALKNLEIIEREGLVDRVKNDTGPY
;
A
#
# COMPACT_ATOMS: atom_id res chain seq x y z
N ARG A 1 9.31 7.53 4.54
CA ARG A 1 10.65 7.76 5.18
C ARG A 1 11.55 6.54 5.00
N LEU A 2 11.21 5.40 5.61
CA LEU A 2 11.98 4.15 5.59
C LEU A 2 12.44 3.75 4.18
N VAL A 3 11.55 3.73 3.19
CA VAL A 3 11.89 3.44 1.78
C VAL A 3 13.00 4.32 1.20
N ARG A 4 12.93 5.65 1.41
CA ARG A 4 13.98 6.56 0.91
C ARG A 4 15.30 6.33 1.64
N HIS A 5 15.24 6.07 2.94
CA HIS A 5 16.44 5.80 3.74
C HIS A 5 17.09 4.47 3.35
N TYR A 6 16.30 3.42 3.10
CA TYR A 6 16.78 2.15 2.54
C TYR A 6 17.61 2.38 1.27
N TRP A 7 17.10 3.16 0.30
CA TRP A 7 17.86 3.43 -0.92
C TRP A 7 19.13 4.26 -0.71
N VAL A 8 19.14 5.16 0.29
CA VAL A 8 20.39 5.83 0.71
C VAL A 8 21.41 4.82 1.23
N LEU A 9 21.00 3.86 2.06
CA LEU A 9 21.87 2.80 2.59
C LEU A 9 22.35 1.83 1.51
N GLU A 10 21.55 1.64 0.46
CA GLU A 10 21.94 0.89 -0.75
C GLU A 10 22.79 1.72 -1.74
N GLY A 11 23.23 2.92 -1.36
CA GLY A 11 24.08 3.77 -2.19
C GLY A 11 23.37 4.42 -3.39
N LYS A 12 22.03 4.46 -3.40
CA LYS A 12 21.17 5.01 -4.46
C LYS A 12 20.31 6.19 -3.94
N PRO A 13 20.90 7.31 -3.46
CA PRO A 13 20.13 8.39 -2.82
C PRO A 13 19.13 9.11 -3.74
N GLU A 14 19.37 9.10 -5.05
CA GLU A 14 18.46 9.66 -6.06
C GLU A 14 17.22 8.79 -6.29
N LYS A 15 17.24 7.53 -5.85
CA LYS A 15 16.13 6.59 -5.94
C LYS A 15 15.09 6.89 -4.85
N ASN A 16 14.42 8.03 -4.98
CA ASN A 16 13.57 8.61 -3.94
C ASN A 16 12.13 8.97 -4.41
N ARG A 17 11.81 8.78 -5.69
CA ARG A 17 10.46 9.01 -6.24
C ARG A 17 9.50 7.89 -5.84
N ILE A 18 8.30 8.26 -5.42
CA ILE A 18 7.23 7.30 -5.09
C ILE A 18 6.12 7.45 -6.13
N ILE A 19 5.69 6.33 -6.72
CA ILE A 19 4.54 6.28 -7.63
C ILE A 19 3.32 5.83 -6.82
N SER A 20 2.27 6.63 -6.86
CA SER A 20 0.95 6.34 -6.29
C SER A 20 -0.11 6.41 -7.39
N ARG A 21 -1.39 6.35 -7.04
CA ARG A 21 -2.52 6.33 -7.99
C ARG A 21 -3.46 7.49 -7.75
N LYS A 22 -4.06 8.02 -8.81
CA LYS A 22 -5.20 8.94 -8.71
C LYS A 22 -6.31 8.32 -7.85
N SER A 23 -7.05 9.12 -7.09
CA SER A 23 -8.07 8.68 -6.11
C SER A 23 -7.58 7.84 -4.92
N ALA A 24 -6.28 7.54 -4.77
CA ALA A 24 -5.79 6.78 -3.62
C ALA A 24 -5.95 7.56 -2.30
N TYR A 25 -6.05 6.84 -1.19
CA TYR A 25 -6.05 7.44 0.15
C TYR A 25 -5.01 6.78 1.04
N HIS A 26 -3.98 7.55 1.42
CA HIS A 26 -2.86 7.08 2.26
C HIS A 26 -2.74 7.91 3.56
N GLY A 27 -3.87 8.44 4.04
CA GLY A 27 -3.97 9.24 5.26
C GLY A 27 -3.99 10.75 5.02
N SER A 28 -4.10 11.52 6.11
CA SER A 28 -4.35 12.97 6.07
C SER A 28 -3.19 13.84 6.60
N THR A 29 -2.02 13.25 6.88
CA THR A 29 -0.81 14.04 7.18
C THR A 29 -0.29 14.70 5.89
N ILE A 30 0.64 15.66 5.97
CA ILE A 30 1.23 16.26 4.75
C ILE A 30 1.76 15.18 3.80
N ALA A 31 2.48 14.17 4.33
CA ALA A 31 3.00 13.08 3.52
C ALA A 31 1.90 12.11 3.05
N GLY A 32 0.94 11.75 3.92
CA GLY A 32 -0.17 10.86 3.56
C GLY A 32 -1.07 11.47 2.49
N THR A 33 -1.41 12.75 2.64
CA THR A 33 -2.16 13.52 1.64
C THR A 33 -1.37 13.62 0.34
N SER A 34 -0.04 13.86 0.39
CA SER A 34 0.79 13.93 -0.82
C SER A 34 0.90 12.59 -1.56
N LEU A 35 0.83 11.47 -0.83
CA LEU A 35 0.79 10.12 -1.40
C LEU A 35 -0.61 9.79 -1.95
N GLY A 36 -1.66 10.31 -1.33
CA GLY A 36 -3.03 10.13 -1.80
C GLY A 36 -3.28 10.80 -3.14
N GLY A 37 -4.20 10.27 -3.95
CA GLY A 37 -4.53 10.81 -5.26
C GLY A 37 -5.83 11.64 -5.29
N MET A 38 -6.37 12.02 -4.12
CA MET A 38 -7.64 12.73 -4.01
C MET A 38 -7.45 14.24 -4.24
N GLU A 39 -7.89 14.72 -5.40
CA GLU A 39 -7.78 16.14 -5.78
C GLU A 39 -8.35 17.12 -4.74
N PRO A 40 -9.52 16.88 -4.11
CA PRO A 40 -10.02 17.79 -3.07
C PRO A 40 -9.10 17.93 -1.86
N MET A 41 -8.38 16.87 -1.46
CA MET A 41 -7.42 16.92 -0.36
C MET A 41 -6.15 17.68 -0.74
N HIS A 42 -5.68 17.52 -1.98
CA HIS A 42 -4.53 18.27 -2.50
C HIS A 42 -4.78 19.78 -2.54
N LYS A 43 -6.00 20.21 -2.90
CA LYS A 43 -6.40 21.63 -2.90
C LYS A 43 -6.27 22.29 -1.52
N GLN A 44 -6.37 21.51 -0.44
CA GLN A 44 -6.24 22.01 0.93
C GLN A 44 -4.78 22.02 1.43
N LEU A 45 -3.88 21.29 0.76
CA LEU A 45 -2.50 21.11 1.23
C LEU A 45 -1.58 22.27 0.86
N ASN A 46 -1.82 22.94 -0.27
CA ASN A 46 -1.00 24.06 -0.78
C ASN A 46 0.52 23.80 -0.82
N GLY A 47 0.93 22.53 -1.01
CA GLY A 47 2.34 22.15 -1.15
C GLY A 47 2.57 20.67 -0.81
N ALA A 48 2.84 19.85 -1.82
CA ALA A 48 3.07 18.41 -1.65
C ALA A 48 4.51 18.11 -1.25
N VAL A 49 4.72 16.97 -0.59
CA VAL A 49 6.05 16.35 -0.46
C VAL A 49 6.59 16.08 -1.88
N PRO A 50 7.82 16.51 -2.20
CA PRO A 50 8.37 16.35 -3.55
C PRO A 50 8.59 14.88 -3.91
N ASN A 51 8.72 14.63 -5.22
CA ASN A 51 8.98 13.32 -5.81
C ASN A 51 7.89 12.29 -5.51
N ILE A 52 6.63 12.71 -5.63
CA ILE A 52 5.47 11.82 -5.66
C ILE A 52 4.70 12.08 -6.95
N VAL A 53 4.36 11.03 -7.68
CA VAL A 53 3.59 11.10 -8.93
C VAL A 53 2.39 10.15 -8.86
N HIS A 54 1.32 10.49 -9.57
CA HIS A 54 0.07 9.74 -9.55
C HIS A 54 -0.28 9.21 -10.93
N VAL A 55 -0.26 7.88 -11.08
CA VAL A 55 -0.71 7.21 -12.31
C VAL A 55 -2.21 6.95 -12.28
N MET A 56 -2.77 6.43 -13.36
CA MET A 56 -4.20 6.10 -13.41
C MET A 56 -4.58 5.06 -12.34
N MET A 57 -5.83 5.14 -11.86
CA MET A 57 -6.39 4.12 -10.98
C MET A 57 -6.84 2.89 -11.78
N PRO A 58 -6.73 1.68 -11.24
CA PRO A 58 -7.19 0.46 -11.88
C PRO A 58 -8.70 0.26 -11.68
N TYR A 59 -9.54 1.16 -12.22
CA TYR A 59 -11.00 1.07 -12.11
C TYR A 59 -11.68 1.02 -13.48
N ALA A 60 -11.96 -0.21 -13.95
CA ALA A 60 -12.45 -0.49 -15.30
C ALA A 60 -13.80 0.18 -15.58
N TYR A 61 -14.70 0.18 -14.59
CA TYR A 61 -16.04 0.78 -14.73
C TYR A 61 -16.01 2.25 -15.19
N GLU A 62 -14.99 3.01 -14.77
CA GLU A 62 -14.87 4.43 -15.14
C GLU A 62 -13.93 4.67 -16.32
N LEU A 63 -12.91 3.82 -16.50
CA LEU A 63 -11.76 4.12 -17.36
C LEU A 63 -11.54 3.13 -18.50
N ALA A 64 -12.34 2.07 -18.61
CA ALA A 64 -12.26 1.11 -19.72
C ALA A 64 -12.65 1.76 -21.04
N LEU A 65 -11.94 1.39 -22.11
CA LEU A 65 -12.28 1.81 -23.47
C LEU A 65 -13.42 0.94 -24.03
N PRO A 66 -14.20 1.44 -25.03
CA PRO A 66 -15.22 0.62 -25.67
C PRO A 66 -14.64 -0.69 -26.21
N GLY A 67 -15.18 -1.82 -25.72
CA GLY A 67 -14.75 -3.17 -26.12
C GLY A 67 -13.51 -3.71 -25.41
N GLU A 68 -12.95 -2.97 -24.45
CA GLU A 68 -11.82 -3.45 -23.64
C GLU A 68 -12.28 -4.44 -22.57
N SER A 69 -11.59 -5.58 -22.45
CA SER A 69 -11.86 -6.54 -21.38
C SER A 69 -11.27 -6.06 -20.05
N ASP A 70 -11.82 -6.52 -18.92
CA ASP A 70 -11.23 -6.23 -17.59
C ASP A 70 -9.77 -6.66 -17.50
N HIS A 71 -9.44 -7.79 -18.13
CA HIS A 71 -8.07 -8.30 -18.19
C HIS A 71 -7.14 -7.29 -18.90
N ASP A 72 -7.51 -6.82 -20.09
CA ASP A 72 -6.69 -5.90 -20.87
C ASP A 72 -6.62 -4.51 -20.21
N PHE A 73 -7.73 -4.06 -19.61
CA PHE A 73 -7.77 -2.85 -18.82
C PHE A 73 -6.79 -2.93 -17.64
N GLY A 74 -6.73 -4.04 -16.92
CA GLY A 74 -5.81 -4.25 -15.80
C GLY A 74 -4.34 -4.18 -16.25
N LEU A 75 -4.01 -4.77 -17.40
CA LEU A 75 -2.67 -4.66 -17.98
C LEU A 75 -2.34 -3.22 -18.40
N ARG A 76 -3.29 -2.50 -19.01
CA ARG A 76 -3.11 -1.08 -19.37
C ARG A 76 -2.92 -0.20 -18.15
N ALA A 77 -3.68 -0.43 -17.08
CA ALA A 77 -3.54 0.30 -15.83
C ALA A 77 -2.18 0.02 -15.17
N ALA A 78 -1.70 -1.22 -15.20
CA ALA A 78 -0.37 -1.59 -14.71
C ALA A 78 0.74 -0.97 -15.58
N LYS A 79 0.57 -0.93 -16.90
CA LYS A 79 1.50 -0.28 -17.84
C LYS A 79 1.70 1.20 -17.52
N ALA A 80 0.68 1.91 -17.03
CA ALA A 80 0.86 3.30 -16.59
C ALA A 80 1.89 3.46 -15.46
N VAL A 81 2.08 2.42 -14.62
CA VAL A 81 3.17 2.38 -13.63
C VAL A 81 4.51 2.25 -14.34
N GLU A 82 4.65 1.32 -15.30
CA GLU A 82 5.88 1.15 -16.09
C GLU A 82 6.24 2.42 -16.87
N ASP A 83 5.27 3.07 -17.50
CA ASP A 83 5.48 4.31 -18.24
C ASP A 83 6.03 5.43 -17.34
N ALA A 84 5.48 5.60 -16.13
CA ALA A 84 5.96 6.57 -15.16
C ALA A 84 7.36 6.24 -14.62
N ILE A 85 7.72 4.95 -14.55
CA ILE A 85 9.07 4.50 -14.21
C ILE A 85 10.06 4.89 -15.30
N LEU A 86 9.71 4.59 -16.55
CA LEU A 86 10.57 4.87 -17.71
C LEU A 86 10.75 6.37 -17.93
N GLU A 87 9.69 7.17 -17.75
CA GLU A 87 9.75 8.63 -17.84
C GLU A 87 10.69 9.23 -16.77
N ALA A 88 10.68 8.69 -15.55
CA ALA A 88 11.54 9.15 -14.48
C ALA A 88 13.00 8.70 -14.63
N GLY A 89 13.21 7.51 -15.17
CA GLY A 89 14.40 6.69 -14.97
C GLY A 89 14.21 5.77 -13.76
N ALA A 90 14.41 4.46 -13.96
CA ALA A 90 14.23 3.44 -12.92
C ALA A 90 15.19 3.63 -11.72
N ASP A 91 16.35 4.25 -11.95
CA ASP A 91 17.32 4.65 -10.93
C ASP A 91 16.79 5.75 -9.99
N LYS A 92 15.71 6.44 -10.35
CA LYS A 92 15.09 7.50 -9.53
C LYS A 92 13.83 7.06 -8.79
N VAL A 93 13.23 5.93 -9.17
CA VAL A 93 11.98 5.45 -8.56
C VAL A 93 12.26 4.49 -7.40
N ALA A 94 11.87 4.91 -6.21
CA ALA A 94 12.03 4.19 -4.96
C ALA A 94 11.02 3.06 -4.77
N ALA A 95 9.75 3.38 -4.99
CA ALA A 95 8.65 2.50 -4.68
C ALA A 95 7.39 2.81 -5.48
N PHE A 96 6.55 1.79 -5.64
CA PHE A 96 5.14 1.93 -5.96
C PHE A 96 4.31 1.65 -4.69
N ILE A 97 3.32 2.49 -4.40
CA ILE A 97 2.39 2.31 -3.28
C ILE A 97 0.96 2.11 -3.78
N GLY A 98 0.25 1.16 -3.18
CA GLY A 98 -1.18 1.01 -3.43
C GLY A 98 -1.93 0.23 -2.36
N GLU A 99 -3.17 0.65 -2.12
CA GLU A 99 -4.21 -0.16 -1.48
C GLU A 99 -4.62 -1.31 -2.42
N PRO A 100 -4.68 -2.58 -1.96
CA PRO A 100 -5.13 -3.72 -2.76
C PRO A 100 -6.50 -3.51 -3.41
N VAL A 101 -7.44 -2.99 -2.62
CA VAL A 101 -8.73 -2.43 -3.04
C VAL A 101 -8.78 -1.00 -2.54
N MET A 102 -9.06 -0.02 -3.40
CA MET A 102 -9.08 1.37 -2.96
C MET A 102 -10.34 1.63 -2.14
N GLY A 103 -10.19 1.97 -0.85
CA GLY A 103 -11.31 2.08 0.06
C GLY A 103 -12.01 3.43 -0.04
N ALA A 104 -11.43 4.46 0.58
CA ALA A 104 -12.02 5.81 0.63
C ALA A 104 -12.16 6.45 -0.77
N GLY A 105 -11.40 5.96 -1.75
CA GLY A 105 -11.51 6.34 -3.16
C GLY A 105 -12.81 5.89 -3.84
N GLY A 106 -13.69 5.15 -3.14
CA GLY A 106 -14.99 4.71 -3.63
C GLY A 106 -15.10 3.21 -3.88
N VAL A 107 -14.44 2.38 -3.07
CA VAL A 107 -14.46 0.90 -3.17
C VAL A 107 -14.14 0.43 -4.59
N LYS A 108 -12.92 0.75 -5.05
CA LYS A 108 -12.46 0.41 -6.41
C LYS A 108 -11.65 -0.87 -6.37
N ILE A 109 -12.26 -1.95 -6.83
CA ILE A 109 -11.65 -3.27 -6.95
C ILE A 109 -10.86 -3.31 -8.28
N PRO A 110 -9.55 -3.61 -8.27
CA PRO A 110 -8.79 -3.73 -9.50
C PRO A 110 -9.13 -5.02 -10.24
N PRO A 111 -8.97 -5.07 -11.57
CA PRO A 111 -9.00 -6.34 -12.30
C PRO A 111 -7.91 -7.29 -11.81
N MET A 112 -8.18 -8.60 -11.88
CA MET A 112 -7.25 -9.63 -11.40
C MET A 112 -5.91 -9.66 -12.14
N SER A 113 -5.83 -9.10 -13.35
CA SER A 113 -4.57 -8.98 -14.10
C SER A 113 -3.66 -7.84 -13.60
N TYR A 114 -4.17 -6.90 -12.80
CA TYR A 114 -3.43 -5.70 -12.42
C TYR A 114 -2.25 -5.98 -11.48
N TRP A 115 -2.50 -6.62 -10.33
CA TRP A 115 -1.48 -6.83 -9.30
C TRP A 115 -0.35 -7.76 -9.74
N PRO A 116 -0.60 -8.90 -10.44
CA PRO A 116 0.47 -9.71 -11.01
C PRO A 116 1.39 -8.91 -11.93
N GLU A 117 0.82 -8.04 -12.77
CA GLU A 117 1.58 -7.23 -13.72
C GLU A 117 2.36 -6.11 -13.03
N VAL A 118 1.77 -5.42 -12.04
CA VAL A 118 2.48 -4.42 -11.22
C VAL A 118 3.68 -5.05 -10.49
N GLN A 119 3.52 -6.25 -9.92
CA GLN A 119 4.61 -6.97 -9.28
C GLN A 119 5.74 -7.29 -10.27
N ARG A 120 5.39 -7.81 -11.46
CA ARG A 120 6.36 -8.09 -12.52
C ARG A 120 7.15 -6.83 -12.90
N ILE A 121 6.46 -5.69 -13.06
CA ILE A 121 7.06 -4.39 -13.37
C ILE A 121 7.99 -3.93 -12.23
N CYS A 122 7.53 -3.95 -10.98
CA CYS A 122 8.33 -3.49 -9.84
C CYS A 122 9.61 -4.32 -9.69
N ARG A 123 9.51 -5.66 -9.81
CA ARG A 123 10.67 -6.57 -9.79
C ARG A 123 11.64 -6.29 -10.94
N LYS A 124 11.15 -6.09 -12.16
CA LYS A 124 11.97 -5.79 -13.36
C LYS A 124 12.86 -4.55 -13.19
N TYR A 125 12.37 -3.52 -12.50
CA TYR A 125 13.07 -2.23 -12.36
C TYR A 125 13.68 -2.00 -10.97
N ASP A 126 13.73 -3.03 -10.13
CA ASP A 126 14.23 -2.95 -8.76
C ASP A 126 13.52 -1.85 -7.93
N ILE A 127 12.19 -1.88 -7.95
CA ILE A 127 11.33 -0.91 -7.25
C ILE A 127 10.62 -1.62 -6.11
N LEU A 128 10.59 -0.99 -4.94
CA LEU A 128 9.90 -1.56 -3.78
C LEU A 128 8.38 -1.49 -3.96
N LEU A 129 7.69 -2.56 -3.58
CA LEU A 129 6.24 -2.63 -3.55
C LEU A 129 5.71 -2.37 -2.14
N MET A 130 5.00 -1.26 -1.96
CA MET A 130 4.37 -0.89 -0.70
C MET A 130 2.87 -1.15 -0.77
N LEU A 131 2.36 -1.99 0.12
CA LEU A 131 0.94 -2.26 0.21
C LEU A 131 0.30 -1.46 1.35
N ASP A 132 -0.79 -0.75 1.06
CA ASP A 132 -1.60 -0.09 2.08
C ASP A 132 -2.81 -0.98 2.42
N GLU A 133 -2.66 -1.77 3.48
CA GLU A 133 -3.66 -2.71 3.99
C GLU A 133 -4.41 -2.12 5.20
N VAL A 134 -4.42 -0.80 5.34
CA VAL A 134 -5.11 -0.16 6.46
C VAL A 134 -6.60 -0.51 6.48
N ILE A 135 -7.24 -0.70 5.32
CA ILE A 135 -8.65 -1.14 5.22
C ILE A 135 -8.77 -2.65 4.98
N THR A 136 -7.94 -3.19 4.08
CA THR A 136 -8.10 -4.54 3.57
C THR A 136 -7.52 -5.62 4.48
N GLY A 137 -6.64 -5.24 5.43
CA GLY A 137 -6.10 -6.17 6.41
C GLY A 137 -7.12 -6.67 7.44
N TYR A 138 -6.78 -7.77 8.07
CA TYR A 138 -7.53 -8.49 9.11
C TYR A 138 -8.90 -9.00 8.64
N GLY A 139 -8.98 -9.60 7.45
CA GLY A 139 -10.15 -10.37 7.04
C GLY A 139 -11.12 -9.68 6.09
N ARG A 140 -10.92 -8.40 5.77
CA ARG A 140 -11.91 -7.61 5.00
C ARG A 140 -12.19 -8.17 3.60
N THR A 141 -11.21 -8.83 2.99
CA THR A 141 -11.31 -9.44 1.66
C THR A 141 -11.46 -10.96 1.69
N GLY A 142 -11.84 -11.53 2.83
CA GLY A 142 -11.94 -12.98 3.00
C GLY A 142 -10.59 -13.69 3.22
N GLU A 143 -9.51 -12.93 3.34
CA GLU A 143 -8.19 -13.40 3.75
C GLU A 143 -7.63 -12.48 4.83
N TRP A 144 -6.61 -12.92 5.56
CA TRP A 144 -5.99 -12.10 6.60
C TRP A 144 -5.46 -10.77 6.07
N PHE A 145 -4.92 -10.78 4.86
CA PHE A 145 -4.52 -9.58 4.14
C PHE A 145 -4.93 -9.74 2.68
N ALA A 146 -5.33 -8.65 2.02
CA ALA A 146 -5.67 -8.72 0.59
C ALA A 146 -4.46 -9.05 -0.30
N ALA A 147 -3.24 -8.90 0.22
CA ALA A 147 -2.04 -9.50 -0.35
C ALA A 147 -2.25 -10.99 -0.69
N GLN A 148 -2.92 -11.75 0.18
CA GLN A 148 -3.23 -13.16 -0.09
C GLN A 148 -4.34 -13.30 -1.14
N THR A 149 -5.38 -12.45 -1.07
CA THR A 149 -6.48 -12.44 -2.05
C THR A 149 -5.99 -12.21 -3.49
N PHE A 150 -5.00 -11.33 -3.66
CA PHE A 150 -4.48 -10.92 -4.97
C PHE A 150 -3.09 -11.51 -5.30
N ASP A 151 -2.60 -12.44 -4.48
CA ASP A 151 -1.27 -13.07 -4.62
C ASP A 151 -0.14 -12.03 -4.79
N ILE A 152 -0.04 -11.12 -3.82
CA ILE A 152 0.92 -10.02 -3.78
C ILE A 152 2.02 -10.32 -2.78
N GLU A 153 3.27 -10.17 -3.21
CA GLU A 153 4.46 -10.21 -2.36
C GLU A 153 5.03 -8.79 -2.19
N PRO A 154 4.54 -8.00 -1.22
CA PRO A 154 5.03 -6.65 -1.00
C PRO A 154 6.31 -6.61 -0.15
N ASP A 155 7.13 -5.57 -0.35
CA ASP A 155 8.28 -5.29 0.52
C ASP A 155 7.85 -4.67 1.86
N THR A 156 6.70 -3.99 1.90
CA THR A 156 6.12 -3.45 3.14
C THR A 156 4.60 -3.51 3.13
N ILE A 157 4.01 -3.66 4.31
CA ILE A 157 2.56 -3.56 4.53
C ILE A 157 2.28 -2.49 5.58
N THR A 158 1.51 -1.47 5.22
CA THR A 158 0.97 -0.49 6.17
C THR A 158 -0.36 -0.99 6.69
N THR A 159 -0.56 -0.99 8.01
CA THR A 159 -1.78 -1.54 8.62
C THR A 159 -2.21 -0.76 9.87
N ALA A 160 -3.52 -0.68 10.11
CA ALA A 160 -4.14 -0.01 11.27
C ALA A 160 -5.61 -0.46 11.39
N LYS A 161 -6.55 0.45 11.71
CA LYS A 161 -8.02 0.24 11.75
C LYS A 161 -8.42 -1.09 12.42
N ALA A 162 -8.66 -2.13 11.62
CA ALA A 162 -9.10 -3.45 12.06
C ALA A 162 -8.05 -4.18 12.91
N LEU A 163 -6.79 -3.72 12.94
CA LEU A 163 -5.76 -4.20 13.89
C LEU A 163 -6.25 -4.19 15.35
N THR A 164 -7.06 -3.19 15.70
CA THR A 164 -7.66 -3.04 17.03
C THR A 164 -9.18 -2.98 16.98
N SER A 165 -9.79 -3.22 15.82
CA SER A 165 -11.22 -2.96 15.55
C SER A 165 -11.71 -1.59 16.06
N GLY A 166 -10.84 -0.58 16.04
CA GLY A 166 -11.15 0.77 16.51
C GLY A 166 -11.19 0.97 18.03
N TYR A 167 -10.91 -0.05 18.85
CA TYR A 167 -10.94 0.05 20.31
C TYR A 167 -9.83 0.92 20.90
N GLN A 168 -8.65 0.91 20.25
CA GLN A 168 -7.50 1.76 20.60
C GLN A 168 -6.75 2.19 19.34
N PRO A 169 -6.22 3.42 19.28
CA PRO A 169 -5.37 3.84 18.17
C PRO A 169 -4.09 2.99 18.13
N LEU A 170 -3.93 2.22 17.05
CA LEU A 170 -2.70 1.50 16.76
C LEU A 170 -2.53 1.38 15.25
N SER A 171 -1.30 1.53 14.80
CA SER A 171 -0.86 1.20 13.46
C SER A 171 0.45 0.43 13.52
N ALA A 172 0.76 -0.28 12.45
CA ALA A 172 2.02 -0.96 12.26
C ALA A 172 2.48 -0.81 10.81
N LEU A 173 3.80 -0.85 10.63
CA LEU A 173 4.43 -1.04 9.33
C LEU A 173 5.15 -2.39 9.40
N LEU A 174 4.65 -3.38 8.65
CA LEU A 174 5.34 -4.65 8.46
C LEU A 174 6.41 -4.43 7.39
N VAL A 175 7.64 -4.87 7.66
CA VAL A 175 8.81 -4.63 6.81
C VAL A 175 9.42 -5.96 6.43
N GLY A 176 9.54 -6.22 5.13
CA GLY A 176 10.14 -7.45 4.62
C GLY A 176 11.64 -7.53 4.84
N ASP A 177 12.16 -8.76 4.84
CA ASP A 177 13.55 -9.07 5.17
C ASP A 177 14.57 -8.27 4.37
N ARG A 178 14.30 -8.04 3.08
CA ARG A 178 15.17 -7.24 2.21
C ARG A 178 15.48 -5.87 2.80
N ILE A 179 14.46 -5.17 3.29
CA ILE A 179 14.64 -3.82 3.86
C ILE A 179 15.17 -3.91 5.29
N ALA A 180 14.65 -4.86 6.08
CA ALA A 180 15.07 -5.07 7.46
C ALA A 180 16.57 -5.40 7.56
N ALA A 181 17.08 -6.29 6.72
CA ALA A 181 18.49 -6.67 6.66
C ALA A 181 19.39 -5.45 6.37
N THR A 182 19.06 -4.66 5.34
CA THR A 182 19.80 -3.42 5.03
C THR A 182 19.81 -2.44 6.21
N LEU A 183 18.69 -2.27 6.90
CA LEU A 183 18.61 -1.38 8.07
C LEU A 183 19.49 -1.88 9.23
N VAL A 184 19.49 -3.18 9.49
CA VAL A 184 20.30 -3.80 10.57
C VAL A 184 21.79 -3.76 10.24
N GLU A 185 22.16 -4.10 9.01
CA GLU A 185 23.56 -4.24 8.60
C GLU A 185 24.24 -2.89 8.31
N LYS A 186 23.50 -1.95 7.72
CA LYS A 186 24.06 -0.68 7.20
C LYS A 186 23.48 0.56 7.86
N GLY A 187 22.34 0.46 8.54
CA GLY A 187 21.53 1.61 8.95
C GLY A 187 21.95 2.31 10.23
N GLY A 188 22.72 1.65 11.10
CA GLY A 188 23.04 2.19 12.43
C GLY A 188 21.77 2.55 13.20
N GLU A 189 21.73 3.72 13.84
CA GLU A 189 20.54 4.20 14.52
C GLU A 189 19.48 4.72 13.54
N PHE A 190 18.29 4.12 13.57
CA PHE A 190 17.15 4.62 12.81
C PHE A 190 16.45 5.75 13.58
N ASN A 191 16.78 6.99 13.22
CA ASN A 191 16.26 8.22 13.84
C ASN A 191 14.78 8.49 13.49
N HIS A 192 13.90 7.66 14.03
CA HIS A 192 12.46 7.75 13.88
C HIS A 192 11.76 7.05 15.04
N GLY A 193 10.76 7.72 15.60
CA GLY A 193 9.91 7.15 16.62
C GLY A 193 8.77 8.10 16.95
N TYR A 194 7.70 7.53 17.48
CA TYR A 194 6.62 8.27 18.11
C TYR A 194 6.67 7.97 19.62
N THR A 195 6.35 8.93 20.48
CA THR A 195 6.33 8.72 21.94
C THR A 195 5.48 7.51 22.35
N TYR A 196 4.39 7.26 21.60
CA TYR A 196 3.46 6.15 21.86
C TYR A 196 3.68 4.95 20.93
N ALA A 197 4.83 4.87 20.23
CA ALA A 197 5.16 3.67 19.47
C ALA A 197 5.27 2.46 20.41
N GLY A 198 4.58 1.36 20.09
CA GLY A 198 4.54 0.18 20.95
C GLY A 198 3.76 0.38 22.26
N HIS A 199 2.76 1.28 22.28
CA HIS A 199 1.99 1.55 23.49
C HIS A 199 1.37 0.26 24.08
N PRO A 200 1.68 -0.12 25.32
CA PRO A 200 1.37 -1.45 25.86
C PRO A 200 -0.13 -1.76 25.88
N VAL A 201 -0.97 -0.77 26.24
CA VAL A 201 -2.44 -0.96 26.23
C VAL A 201 -2.98 -1.17 24.82
N ALA A 202 -2.49 -0.44 23.83
CA ALA A 202 -2.93 -0.58 22.45
C ALA A 202 -2.52 -1.95 21.88
N CYS A 203 -1.30 -2.41 22.20
CA CYS A 203 -0.82 -3.75 21.85
C CYS A 203 -1.65 -4.85 22.53
N ALA A 204 -1.98 -4.73 23.82
CA ALA A 204 -2.84 -5.69 24.51
C ALA A 204 -4.24 -5.79 23.89
N VAL A 205 -4.82 -4.64 23.52
CA VAL A 205 -6.10 -4.58 22.79
C VAL A 205 -5.99 -5.23 21.43
N ALA A 206 -4.90 -4.98 20.68
CA ALA A 206 -4.68 -5.63 19.39
C ALA A 206 -4.59 -7.15 19.51
N LEU A 207 -3.81 -7.66 20.47
CA LEU A 207 -3.71 -9.11 20.73
C LEU A 207 -5.08 -9.71 21.03
N LYS A 208 -5.88 -9.06 21.90
CA LYS A 208 -7.21 -9.56 22.21
C LYS A 208 -8.16 -9.50 21.01
N ASN A 209 -8.05 -8.46 20.19
CA ASN A 209 -8.81 -8.33 18.95
C ASN A 209 -8.48 -9.45 17.94
N LEU A 210 -7.19 -9.74 17.73
CA LEU A 210 -6.76 -10.82 16.84
C LEU A 210 -7.26 -12.19 17.33
N GLU A 211 -7.16 -12.46 18.64
CA GLU A 211 -7.72 -13.68 19.25
C GLU A 211 -9.22 -13.81 19.01
N ILE A 212 -9.98 -12.70 19.06
CA ILE A 212 -11.43 -12.71 18.77
C ILE A 212 -11.69 -13.02 17.29
N ILE A 213 -10.96 -12.38 16.38
CA ILE A 213 -11.07 -12.61 14.93
C ILE A 213 -10.86 -14.09 14.60
N GLU A 214 -9.84 -14.72 15.23
CA GLU A 214 -9.55 -16.15 15.11
C GLU A 214 -10.65 -17.02 15.73
N ARG A 215 -10.95 -16.80 17.01
CA ARG A 215 -11.89 -17.63 17.78
C ARG A 215 -13.30 -17.66 17.19
N GLU A 216 -13.74 -16.54 16.61
CA GLU A 216 -15.08 -16.40 16.02
C GLU A 216 -15.13 -16.72 14.52
N GLY A 217 -13.98 -17.07 13.92
CA GLY A 217 -13.87 -17.42 12.51
C GLY A 217 -14.29 -16.28 11.59
N LEU A 218 -13.94 -15.03 11.92
CA LEU A 218 -14.47 -13.87 11.22
C LEU A 218 -13.96 -13.77 9.78
N VAL A 219 -12.69 -14.13 9.54
CA VAL A 219 -12.11 -14.17 8.19
C VAL A 219 -12.85 -15.20 7.32
N ASP A 220 -13.04 -16.41 7.84
CA ASP A 220 -13.76 -17.48 7.13
C ASP A 220 -15.22 -17.13 6.87
N ARG A 221 -15.87 -16.42 7.80
CA ARG A 221 -17.24 -15.93 7.59
C ARG A 221 -17.29 -14.90 6.46
N VAL A 222 -16.32 -13.98 6.40
CA VAL A 222 -16.25 -13.06 5.26
C VAL A 222 -16.03 -13.83 3.96
N LYS A 223 -15.13 -14.80 3.95
CA LYS A 223 -14.82 -15.60 2.75
C LYS A 223 -16.00 -16.41 2.23
N ASN A 224 -16.75 -17.06 3.12
CA ASN A 224 -17.70 -18.10 2.75
C ASN A 224 -19.17 -17.69 2.86
N ASP A 225 -19.49 -16.64 3.62
CA ASP A 225 -20.87 -16.22 3.90
C ASP A 225 -21.12 -14.79 3.40
N THR A 226 -20.41 -13.79 3.90
CA THR A 226 -20.80 -12.39 3.65
C THR A 226 -20.13 -11.73 2.44
N GLY A 227 -18.94 -12.18 2.03
CA GLY A 227 -18.15 -11.59 0.95
C GLY A 227 -18.50 -12.05 -0.48
N PRO A 228 -19.00 -13.28 -0.71
CA PRO A 228 -19.44 -13.71 -2.04
C PRO A 228 -20.66 -12.98 -2.63
N TYR A 229 -21.36 -12.16 -1.83
CA TYR A 229 -22.54 -11.38 -2.20
C TYR A 229 -22.23 -9.88 -2.27
#